data_AF-A0A670ZJ93-F1
#
_entry.id   AF-A0A670ZJ93-F1
#
_cell.length_a   1.000
_cell.length_b   1.000
_cell.length_c   1.000
_cell.angle_alpha   90.00
_cell.angle_beta   90.00
_cell.angle_gamma   90.00
#
_symmetry.space_group_name_H-M   'P 1'
#
loop_
_entity.id
_entity.type
_entity.pdbx_description
1 polymer ?
#
loop_
_entity_poly.entity_id
_entity_poly.type
_entity_poly.pdbx_seq_one_letter_code
_entity_poly.pdbx_strand_id
1 'polypeptide(L)' 'ALWHVGRTSKNTVDIIYLDFSKAFDKVDHNLFFSKLEKSGIDSTSIRWTRNWLANRTQRVVLNGSKSTWRENLPCL' A
#
# COMPACT_ATOMS: atom_id res chain seq x y z
N ALA A 1 -9.14 -8.30 3.75
CA ALA A 1 -8.84 -9.73 4.00
C ALA A 1 -10.04 -10.53 3.53
N LEU A 2 -9.84 -11.46 2.59
CA LEU A 2 -10.82 -12.47 2.22
C LEU A 2 -10.41 -13.74 2.97
N TRP A 3 -11.32 -14.32 3.75
CA TRP A 3 -11.07 -15.58 4.45
C TRP A 3 -11.34 -16.74 3.48
N HIS A 4 -10.40 -17.67 3.34
CA HIS A 4 -10.62 -18.95 2.68
C HIS A 4 -10.07 -20.05 3.59
N VAL A 5 -10.93 -20.98 4.00
CA VAL A 5 -10.58 -22.15 4.81
C VAL A 5 -10.34 -23.32 3.86
N GLY A 6 -9.11 -23.84 3.82
CA GLY A 6 -8.76 -25.07 3.11
C GLY A 6 -8.73 -26.25 4.07
N ARG A 7 -9.55 -27.28 3.85
CA ARG A 7 -9.50 -28.54 4.62
C ARG A 7 -8.64 -29.57 3.89
N THR A 8 -7.61 -30.09 4.54
CA THR A 8 -6.93 -31.35 4.14
C THR A 8 -7.08 -32.38 5.25
N SER A 9 -7.09 -33.66 4.85
CA SER A 9 -7.80 -34.79 5.48
C SER A 9 -7.32 -35.24 6.87
N LYS A 10 -6.52 -34.47 7.60
CA LYS A 10 -6.19 -34.77 9.01
C LYS A 10 -5.74 -33.59 9.88
N ASN A 11 -5.64 -32.36 9.35
CA ASN A 11 -5.38 -31.14 10.12
C ASN A 11 -6.00 -29.93 9.39
N THR A 12 -6.73 -29.08 10.11
CA THR A 12 -7.22 -27.79 9.58
C THR A 12 -6.09 -26.78 9.60
N VAL A 13 -5.78 -26.19 8.45
CA VAL A 13 -4.81 -25.10 8.32
C VAL A 13 -5.56 -23.83 7.95
N ASP A 14 -5.49 -22.82 8.81
CA ASP A 14 -5.99 -21.49 8.52
C ASP A 14 -4.89 -20.67 7.84
N ILE A 15 -5.18 -20.15 6.64
CA ILE A 15 -4.24 -19.32 5.88
C ILE A 15 -4.81 -17.90 5.80
N ILE A 16 -4.04 -16.92 6.27
CA ILE A 16 -4.38 -15.50 6.16
C ILE A 16 -3.57 -14.90 5.02
N TYR A 17 -4.25 -14.60 3.91
CA TYR A 17 -3.67 -13.80 2.83
C TYR A 17 -3.88 -12.30 3.10
N LEU A 18 -2.80 -11.60 3.41
CA LEU A 18 -2.78 -10.14 3.56
C LEU A 18 -2.46 -9.48 2.22
N ASP A 19 -3.47 -8.85 1.63
CA ASP A 19 -3.29 -7.99 0.47
C ASP A 19 -2.77 -6.61 0.92
N PHE A 20 -1.45 -6.41 0.83
CA PHE A 20 -0.79 -5.15 1.16
C PHE A 20 -1.09 -4.01 0.18
N SER A 21 -1.62 -4.32 -1.01
CA SER A 21 -1.90 -3.28 -2.02
C SER A 21 -2.94 -2.27 -1.53
N LYS A 22 -3.91 -2.70 -0.72
CA LYS A 22 -4.94 -1.84 -0.11
C LYS A 22 -4.53 -1.22 1.23
N ALA A 23 -3.40 -1.62 1.80
CA ALA A 23 -2.98 -1.12 3.10
C ALA A 23 -2.49 0.32 2.99
N PHE A 24 -1.73 0.65 1.93
CA PHE A 24 -1.21 2.00 1.72
C PHE A 24 -2.29 3.04 1.38
N ASP A 25 -3.42 2.62 0.79
CA ASP A 25 -4.56 3.50 0.53
C ASP A 25 -5.33 3.89 1.81
N LYS A 26 -5.15 3.14 2.91
CA LYS A 26 -5.91 3.30 4.17
C LYS A 26 -5.05 3.72 5.36
N VAL A 27 -3.74 3.77 5.19
CA VAL A 27 -2.83 4.14 6.26
C VAL A 27 -2.95 5.64 6.49
N ASP A 28 -3.23 6.03 7.75
CA ASP A 28 -3.15 7.42 8.16
C ASP A 28 -1.72 7.94 7.94
N HIS A 29 -1.59 8.95 7.08
CA HIS A 29 -0.29 9.46 6.65
C HIS A 29 0.49 10.12 7.78
N ASN A 30 -0.20 10.78 8.71
CA ASN A 30 0.46 11.43 9.85
C ASN A 30 1.03 10.39 10.81
N LEU A 31 0.27 9.33 11.10
CA LEU A 31 0.72 8.20 11.90
C LEU A 31 1.88 7.45 11.22
N PHE A 32 1.82 7.29 9.91
CA PHE A 32 2.90 6.69 9.12
C PHE A 32 4.19 7.48 9.25
N PHE A 33 4.17 8.78 8.97
CA PHE A 33 5.38 9.61 9.09
C PHE A 33 5.89 9.68 10.54
N SER A 34 5.01 9.78 11.53
CA SER A 34 5.41 9.73 12.95
C SER A 34 6.13 8.42 13.32
N LYS A 35 5.70 7.28 12.75
CA LYS A 35 6.40 6.00 12.94
C LYS A 35 7.76 5.97 12.25
N LEU A 36 7.90 6.55 11.05
CA LEU A 36 9.18 6.63 10.36
C LEU A 36 10.19 7.47 11.16
N GLU A 37 9.75 8.63 11.67
CA GLU A 37 10.56 9.50 12.52
C GLU A 37 11.03 8.77 13.79
N LYS A 38 10.12 8.08 14.49
CA LYS A 38 10.44 7.28 15.68
C LYS A 38 11.35 6.09 15.41
N SER A 39 11.35 5.57 14.18
CA SER A 39 12.21 4.46 13.77
C SER A 39 13.63 4.91 13.42
N GLY A 40 13.93 6.21 13.50
CA GLY A 40 15.26 6.76 13.21
C GLY A 40 15.56 6.91 11.72
N ILE A 41 14.54 6.88 10.85
CA ILE A 41 14.72 7.17 9.43
C ILE A 41 15.02 8.65 9.26
N ASP A 42 15.96 8.97 8.37
CA ASP A 42 16.39 10.35 8.18
C ASP A 42 15.30 11.23 7.54
N SER A 43 15.37 12.52 7.84
CA SER A 43 14.39 13.51 7.39
C SER A 43 14.33 13.66 5.86
N THR A 44 15.41 13.35 5.14
CA THR A 44 15.44 13.42 3.67
C THR A 44 14.64 12.28 3.06
N SER A 45 14.82 11.05 3.56
CA SER A 45 14.02 9.89 3.16
C SER A 45 12.54 10.06 3.49
N ILE A 46 12.23 10.62 4.66
CA ILE A 46 10.84 10.93 5.07
C ILE A 46 10.23 11.99 4.14
N ARG A 47 10.96 13.07 3.84
CA ARG A 47 10.50 14.12 2.94
C ARG A 47 10.30 13.60 1.51
N TRP A 48 11.22 12.76 1.02
CA TRP A 48 11.08 12.11 -0.27
C TRP A 48 9.81 11.25 -0.33
N THR A 49 9.55 10.47 0.72
CA THR A 49 8.34 9.64 0.82
C THR A 49 7.07 10.48 0.87
N ARG A 50 7.08 11.61 1.59
CA ARG A 50 5.96 12.57 1.62
C ARG A 50 5.66 13.14 0.25
N ASN A 51 6.68 13.54 -0.49
CA ASN A 51 6.53 14.03 -1.86
C ASN A 51 6.05 12.93 -2.82
N TRP A 52 6.52 11.70 -2.62
CA TRP A 52 6.10 10.55 -3.41
C TRP A 52 4.62 10.20 -3.19
N LEU A 53 4.09 10.38 -1.97
CA LEU A 53 2.68 10.11 -1.67
C LEU A 53 1.75 11.26 -2.08
N ALA A 54 2.25 12.50 -2.19
CA ALA A 54 1.45 13.66 -2.53
C ALA A 54 1.11 13.74 -4.04
N ASN A 55 -0.12 14.15 -4.36
CA ASN A 55 -0.58 14.57 -5.70
C ASN A 55 -0.19 13.61 -6.85
N ARG A 56 -0.26 12.30 -6.58
CA ARG A 56 0.12 11.28 -7.55
C ARG A 56 -0.97 11.09 -8.62
N THR A 57 -0.52 10.96 -9.86
CA THR A 57 -1.29 10.32 -10.93
C THR A 57 -0.69 8.95 -11.23
N GLN A 58 -1.53 8.01 -11.64
CA GLN A 58 -1.11 6.66 -12.02
C GLN A 58 -1.77 6.26 -13.33
N ARG A 59 -1.08 5.40 -14.09
CA ARG A 59 -1.64 4.70 -15.25
C ARG A 59 -1.00 3.33 -15.35
N VAL A 60 -1.68 2.42 -16.02
CA VAL A 60 -1.19 1.08 -16.28
C VAL A 60 -0.69 1.00 -17.72
N VAL A 61 0.45 0.34 -17.92
CA VAL A 61 0.99 0.04 -19.26
C VAL A 61 1.06 -1.47 -19.42
N LEU A 62 0.37 -2.01 -20.42
CA LEU A 62 0.35 -3.43 -20.75
C LEU A 62 0.59 -3.60 -22.25
N ASN A 63 1.61 -4.37 -22.62
CA ASN A 63 1.94 -4.67 -24.02
C ASN A 63 1.98 -3.42 -24.93
N GLY A 64 2.61 -2.34 -24.44
CA GLY A 64 2.72 -1.07 -25.15
C GLY A 64 1.45 -0.18 -25.12
N SER A 65 0.31 -0.72 -24.72
CA SER A 65 -0.94 0.03 -24.53
C SER A 65 -0.95 0.71 -23.16
N LYS A 66 -1.42 1.97 -23.11
CA LYS A 66 -1.44 2.79 -21.88
C LYS A 66 -2.88 3.12 -21.51
N SER A 67 -3.25 2.96 -20.24
CA SER A 67 -4.53 3.47 -19.73
C SER A 67 -4.50 4.99 -19.64
N THR A 68 -5.67 5.60 -19.45
CA THR A 68 -5.76 7.00 -19.03
C THR A 68 -5.06 7.20 -17.70
N TRP A 69 -4.61 8.43 -17.47
CA TRP A 69 -4.15 8.85 -16.15
C TRP A 69 -5.33 8.86 -15.19
N ARG A 70 -5.13 8.26 -14.03
CA ARG A 70 -6.01 8.43 -12.88
C ARG A 70 -5.27 9.24 -11.85
N GLU A 71 -5.84 10.37 -11.47
CA GLU A 71 -5.49 11.00 -10.21
C GLU A 71 -5.78 9.99 -9.11
N ASN A 72 -4.78 9.72 -8.27
CA ASN A 72 -5.12 9.21 -6.96
C ASN A 72 -5.91 10.36 -6.32
N LEU A 73 -7.17 10.10 -5.94
CA LEU A 73 -7.89 10.96 -5.00
C LEU A 73 -6.89 11.34 -3.90
N PRO A 74 -6.84 12.62 -3.49
CA PRO A 74 -5.82 13.07 -2.55
C PRO A 74 -5.83 12.11 -1.37
N CYS A 75 -4.74 11.37 -1.18
CA CYS A 75 -4.49 10.71 0.10
C CYS A 75 -3.92 11.77 1.06
N LEU A 76 -4.68 12.86 1.19
CA LEU A 76 -4.62 13.88 2.23
C LEU A 76 -6.01 13.97 2.83
#